data_AF-A0A7C6ZUM4-F1
#
_entry.id   AF-A0A7C6ZUM4-F1
#
_cell.length_a   1.000
_cell.length_b   1.000
_cell.length_c   1.000
_cell.angle_alpha   90.00
_cell.angle_beta   90.00
_cell.angle_gamma   90.00
#
_symmetry.space_group_name_H-M   'P 1'
#
loop_
_entity.id
_entity.type
_entity.pdbx_description
1 polymer ?
#
loop_
_entity_poly.entity_id
_entity_poly.type
_entity_poly.pdbx_seq_one_letter_code
_entity_poly.pdbx_strand_id
1 'polypeptide(L)'
;MSTRKPTPDNILDDVLGAAEIDETSSAIPVFQPTPPPPPKERPPRRKAQTAPATDATTPSAPIVFKPVEWEHREVIFRDYRGWRVRYIDGRELRDWKNGPTLLEYLAQAGREGWELVSMSNPHHNQKTAYLKRAK
;
A
#
# COMPACT_ATOMS: atom_id res chain seq x y z
N MET A 1 -31.77 54.83 4.59
CA MET A 1 -32.48 53.66 5.15
C MET A 1 -31.96 52.40 4.46
N SER A 2 -30.91 51.76 5.00
CA SER A 2 -30.32 50.54 4.42
C SER A 2 -30.32 49.47 5.50
N THR A 3 -31.26 48.53 5.41
CA THR A 3 -31.43 47.43 6.36
C THR A 3 -30.51 46.29 5.96
N ARG A 4 -29.35 46.17 6.63
CA ARG A 4 -28.49 44.97 6.53
C ARG A 4 -29.07 43.86 7.41
N LYS A 5 -29.19 42.66 6.86
CA LYS A 5 -29.57 41.44 7.59
C LYS A 5 -28.45 41.08 8.59
N PRO A 6 -28.76 40.71 9.85
CA PRO A 6 -27.76 40.25 10.80
C PRO A 6 -27.30 38.83 10.44
N THR A 7 -25.99 38.60 10.43
CA THR A 7 -25.36 37.28 10.39
C THR A 7 -25.53 36.64 11.77
N PRO A 8 -26.11 35.43 11.91
CA PRO A 8 -26.04 34.71 13.18
C PRO A 8 -24.66 34.07 13.31
N ASP A 9 -23.76 34.78 13.97
CA ASP A 9 -22.61 34.18 14.66
C ASP A 9 -23.11 33.38 15.89
N ASN A 10 -22.39 32.30 16.22
CA ASN A 10 -22.53 31.42 17.39
C ASN A 10 -23.60 30.31 17.35
N ILE A 11 -23.23 29.17 16.73
CA ILE A 11 -23.71 27.83 17.11
C ILE A 11 -22.55 26.82 17.11
N LEU A 12 -21.41 27.18 17.71
CA LEU A 12 -20.32 26.21 17.95
C LEU A 12 -19.80 26.20 19.41
N ASP A 13 -20.28 27.10 20.27
CA ASP A 13 -19.85 27.16 21.68
C ASP A 13 -20.71 26.30 22.65
N ASP A 14 -21.77 25.64 22.19
CA ASP A 14 -22.72 24.93 23.08
C ASP A 14 -22.77 23.40 22.88
N VAL A 15 -21.76 22.82 22.23
CA VAL A 15 -21.56 21.35 22.11
C VAL A 15 -20.12 20.97 22.53
N LEU A 16 -19.60 21.64 23.55
CA LEU A 16 -18.47 21.11 24.34
C LEU A 16 -18.87 21.16 25.82
N GLY A 17 -19.98 20.48 26.09
CA GLY A 17 -20.32 20.04 27.43
C GLY A 17 -19.15 19.25 28.00
N ALA A 18 -18.70 19.73 29.16
CA ALA A 18 -17.62 19.17 29.96
C ALA A 18 -17.77 17.66 30.16
N ALA A 19 -16.78 16.91 29.66
CA ALA A 19 -16.39 15.67 30.28
C ALA A 19 -15.00 15.93 30.87
N GLU A 20 -14.95 16.18 32.18
CA GLU A 20 -13.73 16.06 32.97
C GLU A 20 -13.15 14.67 32.70
N ILE A 21 -12.00 14.62 32.04
CA ILE A 21 -11.20 13.41 31.95
C ILE A 21 -10.14 13.57 33.02
N ASP A 22 -10.37 12.86 34.12
CA ASP A 22 -9.49 12.73 35.28
C ASP A 22 -8.06 12.39 34.80
N GLU A 23 -7.11 13.27 35.14
CA GLU A 23 -5.71 13.24 34.68
C GLU A 23 -4.85 12.27 35.52
N THR A 24 -5.42 11.13 35.93
CA THR A 24 -4.74 10.15 36.77
C THR A 24 -4.92 8.73 36.27
N SER A 25 -3.79 8.11 35.91
CA SER A 25 -3.63 6.68 35.58
C SER A 25 -4.03 6.24 34.17
N SER A 26 -3.15 6.53 33.21
CA SER A 26 -2.88 5.57 32.13
C SER A 26 -1.40 5.64 31.79
N ALA A 27 -0.60 4.90 32.57
CA ALA A 27 0.79 4.64 32.24
C ALA A 27 0.84 3.93 30.87
N ILE A 28 1.30 4.63 29.85
CA ILE A 28 1.63 4.04 28.55
C ILE A 28 2.83 3.12 28.80
N PRO A 29 2.75 1.79 28.60
CA PRO A 29 3.94 0.97 28.68
C PRO A 29 4.84 1.34 27.50
N VAL A 30 5.95 2.02 27.82
CA VAL A 30 7.05 2.26 26.88
C VAL A 30 7.59 0.89 26.47
N PHE A 31 7.27 0.45 25.26
CA PHE A 31 7.91 -0.71 24.65
C PHE A 31 9.37 -0.34 24.34
N GLN A 32 10.28 -0.75 25.21
CA GLN A 32 11.70 -0.80 24.86
C GLN A 32 11.91 -1.94 23.85
N PRO A 33 12.45 -1.68 22.65
CA PRO A 33 12.87 -2.76 21.77
C PRO A 33 14.02 -3.52 22.46
N THR A 34 13.78 -4.78 22.80
CA THR A 34 14.83 -5.68 23.29
C THR A 34 15.97 -5.76 22.26
N PRO A 35 17.23 -5.64 22.67
CA PRO A 35 18.37 -5.80 21.78
C PRO A 35 18.33 -7.19 21.13
N PRO A 36 18.72 -7.31 19.84
CA PRO A 36 18.72 -8.59 19.16
C PRO A 36 19.65 -9.58 19.87
N PRO A 37 19.24 -10.86 20.03
CA PRO A 37 20.10 -11.86 20.63
C PRO A 37 21.38 -12.02 19.82
N PRO A 38 22.53 -12.31 20.47
CA PRO A 38 23.79 -12.51 19.77
C PRO A 38 23.67 -13.69 18.78
N PRO A 39 24.39 -13.62 17.65
CA PRO A 39 24.33 -14.67 16.63
C PRO A 39 24.72 -16.02 17.24
N LYS A 40 23.86 -17.03 17.08
CA LYS A 40 24.19 -18.42 17.42
C LYS A 40 25.38 -18.84 16.56
N GLU A 41 26.52 -19.11 17.20
CA GLU A 41 27.69 -19.67 16.54
C GLU A 41 27.32 -21.02 15.91
N ARG A 42 27.44 -21.08 14.59
CA ARG A 42 27.25 -22.31 13.82
C ARG A 42 28.44 -23.22 14.12
N PRO A 43 28.24 -24.51 14.44
CA PRO A 43 29.37 -25.41 14.68
C PRO A 43 30.26 -25.47 13.43
N PRO A 44 31.59 -25.57 13.59
CA PRO A 44 32.51 -25.63 12.46
C PRO A 44 32.15 -26.83 11.60
N ARG A 45 31.74 -26.53 10.37
CA ARG A 45 31.46 -27.52 9.33
C ARG A 45 32.72 -28.38 9.16
N ARG A 46 32.63 -29.68 9.48
CA ARG A 46 33.67 -30.65 9.18
C ARG A 46 34.05 -30.51 7.70
N LYS A 47 35.34 -30.29 7.43
CA LYS A 47 35.90 -30.36 6.08
C LYS A 47 35.65 -31.78 5.55
N ALA A 48 34.65 -31.93 4.69
CA ALA A 48 34.52 -33.14 3.89
C ALA A 48 35.69 -33.15 2.90
N GLN A 49 36.43 -34.26 2.91
CA GLN A 49 37.55 -34.53 2.02
C GLN A 49 37.17 -34.29 0.56
N THR A 50 38.07 -33.62 -0.14
CA THR A 50 38.10 -33.49 -1.60
C THR A 50 38.14 -34.89 -2.22
N ALA A 51 37.08 -35.29 -2.92
CA ALA A 51 37.18 -36.39 -3.88
C ALA A 51 37.92 -35.89 -5.13
N PRO A 52 38.83 -36.69 -5.72
CA PRO A 52 39.59 -36.30 -6.89
C PRO A 52 38.66 -36.08 -8.09
N ALA A 53 38.97 -35.03 -8.85
CA ALA A 53 38.28 -34.62 -10.06
C ALA A 53 38.10 -35.79 -11.02
N THR A 54 36.85 -36.13 -11.33
CA THR A 54 36.52 -36.81 -12.57
C THR A 54 35.98 -35.73 -13.50
N ASP A 55 36.82 -35.34 -14.45
CA ASP A 55 36.47 -34.47 -15.56
C ASP A 55 35.24 -35.03 -16.30
N ALA A 56 34.12 -34.35 -16.13
CA ALA A 56 33.00 -34.39 -17.05
C ALA A 56 32.45 -32.97 -17.16
N THR A 57 33.27 -32.08 -17.73
CA THR A 57 32.82 -30.78 -18.23
C THR A 57 31.85 -31.04 -19.38
N THR A 58 30.58 -31.22 -19.04
CA THR A 58 29.50 -31.04 -19.99
C THR A 58 29.26 -29.53 -20.03
N PRO A 59 29.40 -28.84 -21.18
CA PRO A 59 29.08 -27.43 -21.24
C PRO A 59 27.59 -27.29 -20.91
N SER A 60 27.30 -26.75 -19.72
CA SER A 60 25.95 -26.34 -19.34
C SER A 60 25.47 -25.39 -20.43
N ALA A 61 24.47 -25.81 -21.22
CA ALA A 61 23.88 -24.97 -22.23
C ALA A 61 23.51 -23.61 -21.62
N PRO A 62 23.70 -22.49 -22.34
CA PRO A 62 23.31 -21.19 -21.83
C PRO A 62 21.81 -21.20 -21.54
N ILE A 63 21.43 -20.94 -20.28
CA ILE A 63 20.04 -20.76 -19.90
C ILE A 63 19.58 -19.48 -20.62
N VAL A 64 18.82 -19.65 -21.71
CA VAL A 64 18.20 -18.55 -22.43
C VAL A 64 17.02 -18.06 -21.60
N PHE A 65 17.25 -17.03 -20.77
CA PHE A 65 16.17 -16.33 -20.10
C PHE A 65 15.39 -15.53 -21.14
N LYS A 66 14.16 -15.96 -21.44
CA LYS A 66 13.23 -15.10 -22.18
C LYS A 66 12.88 -13.92 -21.26
N PRO A 67 13.05 -12.66 -21.71
CA PRO A 67 12.62 -11.53 -20.90
C PRO A 67 11.11 -11.62 -20.69
N VAL A 68 10.66 -11.51 -19.44
CA VAL A 68 9.24 -11.38 -19.12
C VAL A 68 8.77 -10.02 -19.59
N GLU A 69 7.77 -10.01 -20.47
CA GLU A 69 7.07 -8.78 -20.86
C GLU A 69 6.11 -8.38 -19.73
N TRP A 70 6.14 -7.10 -19.33
CA TRP A 70 5.27 -6.56 -18.29
C TRP A 70 4.21 -5.64 -18.89
N GLU A 71 2.96 -5.92 -18.59
CA GLU A 71 1.83 -5.02 -18.83
C GLU A 71 1.67 -4.07 -17.64
N HIS A 72 1.39 -2.79 -17.93
CA HIS A 72 1.20 -1.75 -16.91
C HIS A 72 -0.20 -1.18 -17.03
N ARG A 73 -0.78 -0.80 -15.90
CA ARG A 73 -2.09 -0.18 -15.81
C ARG A 73 -2.09 0.97 -14.83
N GLU A 74 -2.63 2.10 -15.24
CA GLU A 74 -2.83 3.27 -14.39
C GLU A 74 -4.29 3.37 -13.95
N VAL A 75 -4.52 3.60 -12.66
CA VAL A 75 -5.87 3.71 -12.10
C VAL A 75 -5.95 4.94 -11.23
N ILE A 76 -6.89 5.83 -11.53
CA ILE A 76 -7.12 7.04 -10.74
C ILE A 76 -8.39 6.84 -9.91
N PHE A 77 -8.23 6.93 -8.60
CA PHE A 77 -9.30 6.92 -7.63
C PHE A 77 -9.67 8.35 -7.25
N ARG A 78 -10.96 8.58 -7.02
CA ARG A 78 -11.50 9.83 -6.47
C ARG A 78 -12.24 9.56 -5.18
N ASP A 79 -12.07 10.44 -4.20
CA ASP A 79 -12.82 10.34 -2.96
C ASP A 79 -14.29 10.76 -3.18
N TYR A 80 -15.18 9.78 -3.08
CA TYR A 80 -16.63 9.94 -3.11
C TYR A 80 -17.30 8.81 -2.34
N ARG A 81 -17.65 9.08 -1.08
CA ARG A 81 -18.11 8.05 -0.12
C ARG A 81 -17.09 6.90 -0.04
N GLY A 82 -15.80 7.27 0.02
CA GLY A 82 -14.67 6.37 -0.11
C GLY A 82 -13.93 6.54 -1.44
N TRP A 83 -12.73 5.97 -1.54
CA TRP A 83 -11.92 6.00 -2.75
C TRP A 83 -12.55 5.13 -3.84
N ARG A 84 -13.04 5.72 -4.93
CA ARG A 84 -13.66 4.99 -6.05
C ARG A 84 -12.90 5.17 -7.34
N VAL A 85 -12.87 4.11 -8.15
CA VAL A 85 -12.20 4.13 -9.45
C VAL A 85 -12.91 5.09 -10.39
N ARG A 86 -12.18 6.08 -10.89
CA ARG A 86 -12.67 7.06 -11.85
C ARG A 86 -12.08 6.88 -13.24
N TYR A 87 -10.77 6.67 -13.33
CA TYR A 87 -10.09 6.42 -14.59
C TYR A 87 -9.34 5.09 -14.54
N ILE A 88 -9.34 4.37 -15.67
CA ILE A 88 -8.49 3.22 -15.93
C ILE A 88 -7.80 3.45 -17.27
N ASP A 89 -6.47 3.49 -17.29
CA ASP A 89 -5.66 3.72 -18.49
C ASP A 89 -6.12 4.95 -19.30
N GLY A 90 -6.41 6.04 -18.58
CA GLY A 90 -6.89 7.31 -19.14
C GLY A 90 -8.38 7.32 -19.55
N ARG A 91 -9.11 6.20 -19.41
CA ARG A 91 -10.54 6.13 -19.75
C ARG A 91 -11.40 6.37 -18.52
N GLU A 92 -12.26 7.38 -18.57
CA GLU A 92 -13.22 7.65 -17.49
C GLU A 92 -14.32 6.59 -17.45
N LEU A 93 -14.61 6.08 -16.26
CA LEU A 93 -15.77 5.23 -16.03
C LEU A 93 -17.03 6.11 -15.97
N ARG A 94 -18.00 5.84 -16.85
CA ARG A 94 -19.25 6.60 -16.97
C ARG A 94 -20.00 6.72 -15.63
N ASP A 95 -20.08 5.63 -14.88
CA ASP A 95 -20.77 5.57 -13.58
C ASP A 95 -19.80 5.41 -12.40
N TRP A 96 -18.65 6.10 -12.44
CA TRP A 96 -17.60 5.98 -11.42
C TRP A 96 -18.07 6.23 -9.98
N LYS A 97 -19.10 7.06 -9.78
CA LYS A 97 -19.68 7.34 -8.45
C LYS A 97 -20.28 6.11 -7.77
N ASN A 98 -20.76 5.15 -8.57
CA ASN A 98 -21.26 3.86 -8.12
C ASN A 98 -20.27 2.73 -8.42
N GLY A 99 -19.10 3.07 -8.96
CA GLY A 99 -18.05 2.12 -9.30
C GLY A 99 -17.41 1.48 -8.07
N PRO A 100 -16.53 0.48 -8.29
CA PRO A 100 -15.88 -0.23 -7.21
C PRO A 100 -15.03 0.71 -6.36
N THR A 101 -15.02 0.42 -5.06
CA THR A 101 -14.10 1.05 -4.11
C THR A 101 -12.66 0.60 -4.39
N LEU A 102 -11.69 1.33 -3.84
CA LEU A 102 -10.27 1.04 -4.00
C LEU A 102 -9.93 -0.38 -3.57
N LEU A 103 -10.47 -0.84 -2.43
CA LEU A 103 -10.22 -2.19 -1.94
C LEU A 103 -10.85 -3.26 -2.83
N GLU A 104 -12.10 -3.06 -3.27
CA GLU A 104 -12.78 -3.99 -4.19
C GLU A 104 -12.05 -4.08 -5.53
N TYR A 105 -11.61 -2.94 -6.06
CA TYR A 105 -10.87 -2.89 -7.30
C TYR A 105 -9.52 -3.60 -7.18
N LEU A 106 -8.75 -3.33 -6.12
CA LEU A 106 -7.46 -3.99 -5.91
C LEU A 106 -7.61 -5.49 -5.66
N ALA A 107 -8.65 -5.91 -4.94
CA ALA A 107 -8.95 -7.34 -4.77
C ALA A 107 -9.30 -8.00 -6.11
N GLN A 108 -10.12 -7.35 -6.94
CA GLN A 108 -10.45 -7.83 -8.27
C GLN A 108 -9.21 -7.88 -9.18
N ALA A 109 -8.41 -6.82 -9.19
CA ALA A 109 -7.19 -6.73 -9.98
C ALA A 109 -6.17 -7.79 -9.55
N GLY A 110 -6.03 -8.05 -8.24
CA GLY A 110 -5.20 -9.13 -7.71
C GLY A 110 -5.65 -10.52 -8.18
N ARG A 111 -6.97 -10.76 -8.28
CA ARG A 111 -7.51 -12.00 -8.87
C ARG A 111 -7.22 -12.14 -10.36
N GLU A 112 -7.09 -11.03 -11.07
CA GLU A 112 -6.72 -10.97 -12.50
C GLU A 112 -5.20 -11.02 -12.74
N GLY A 113 -4.40 -11.17 -11.68
CA GLY A 113 -2.94 -11.23 -11.74
C GLY A 113 -2.25 -9.87 -11.78
N TRP A 114 -2.97 -8.78 -11.50
CA TRP A 114 -2.38 -7.46 -11.37
C TRP A 114 -1.80 -7.26 -9.97
N GLU A 115 -0.56 -6.78 -9.93
CA GLU A 115 0.14 -6.43 -8.71
C GLU A 115 0.20 -4.91 -8.57
N LEU A 116 -0.14 -4.40 -7.38
CA LEU A 116 0.06 -2.99 -7.05
C LEU A 116 1.54 -2.69 -6.91
N VAL A 117 2.06 -1.77 -7.71
CA VAL A 117 3.46 -1.34 -7.70
C VAL A 117 3.65 -0.14 -6.79
N SER A 118 2.81 0.87 -6.99
CA SER A 118 2.87 2.10 -6.22
C SER A 118 1.52 2.79 -6.20
N MET A 119 1.32 3.63 -5.19
CA MET A 119 0.14 4.46 -5.06
C MET A 119 0.54 5.83 -4.56
N SER A 120 0.01 6.89 -5.19
CA SER A 120 0.30 8.26 -4.81
C SER A 120 -0.44 8.68 -3.55
N ASN A 121 0.09 9.72 -2.91
CA ASN A 121 -0.60 10.38 -1.82
C ASN A 121 -1.87 11.08 -2.35
N PRO A 122 -2.89 11.24 -1.50
CA PRO A 122 -4.10 11.96 -1.89
C PRO A 122 -3.75 13.40 -2.30
N HIS A 123 -4.15 13.80 -3.50
CA HIS A 123 -4.00 15.17 -4.01
C HIS A 123 -5.29 15.58 -4.72
N HIS A 124 -5.89 16.73 -4.35
CA HIS A 124 -7.20 17.18 -4.85
C HIS A 124 -8.28 16.09 -4.86
N ASN A 125 -8.40 15.35 -3.74
CA ASN A 125 -9.33 14.22 -3.58
C ASN A 125 -9.13 13.10 -4.61
N GLN A 126 -7.91 12.97 -5.15
CA GLN A 126 -7.54 11.93 -6.10
C GLN A 126 -6.30 11.17 -5.62
N LYS A 127 -6.23 9.89 -5.99
CA LYS A 127 -5.07 9.02 -5.82
C LYS A 127 -4.84 8.28 -7.11
N THR A 128 -3.58 8.09 -7.47
CA THR A 128 -3.19 7.32 -8.64
C THR A 128 -2.53 6.04 -8.15
N ALA A 129 -2.93 4.90 -8.68
CA ALA A 129 -2.24 3.63 -8.49
C ALA A 129 -1.68 3.14 -9.80
N TYR A 130 -0.47 2.58 -9.73
CA TYR A 130 0.17 1.90 -10.83
C TYR A 130 0.21 0.41 -10.54
N LEU A 131 -0.33 -0.37 -11.46
CA LEU A 131 -0.37 -1.82 -11.39
C LEU A 131 0.46 -2.42 -12.52
N LYS A 132 1.01 -3.60 -12.29
CA LYS A 132 1.74 -4.38 -13.31
C LYS A 132 1.22 -5.81 -13.37
N ARG A 133 1.41 -6.48 -14.50
CA ARG A 133 1.09 -7.90 -14.70
C ARG A 133 2.08 -8.51 -15.68
N ALA A 134 2.50 -9.75 -15.45
CA ALA A 134 3.30 -10.49 -16.42
C ALA A 134 2.40 -10.90 -17.60
N LYS A 135 2.88 -10.68 -18.82
CA LYS A 135 2.15 -10.99 -20.07
C LYS A 135 2.37 -12.43 -20.53
#